data_AF-A0A4Q6XXI6-F1
#
_entry.id   AF-A0A4Q6XXI6-F1
#
_cell.length_a   1.000
_cell.length_b   1.000
_cell.length_c   1.000
_cell.angle_alpha   90.00
_cell.angle_beta   90.00
_cell.angle_gamma   90.00
#
_symmetry.space_group_name_H-M   'P 1'
#
loop_
_entity.id
_entity.type
_entity.pdbx_description
1 polymer ?
#
loop_
_entity_poly.entity_id
_entity_poly.type
_entity_poly.pdbx_seq_one_letter_code
_entity_poly.pdbx_strand_id
1 'polypeptide(L)'
;MATQTVFDYTLNLDTVADVSIDVSAGQSYSSTNIANAPWQLMIYVDGSQNNGRGGSGAVTDVISCIGAFNQMAAGNHQITIYWYGDSRITLNGSVLRVLVTKR
;
A
#
# COMPACT_ATOMS: atom_id res chain seq x y z
N MET A 1 -13.81 -8.91 -12.13
CA MET A 1 -13.69 -7.60 -11.46
C MET A 1 -13.17 -7.82 -10.06
N ALA A 2 -12.34 -6.88 -9.63
CA ALA A 2 -11.23 -7.09 -8.71
C ALA A 2 -11.65 -7.37 -7.26
N THR A 3 -10.96 -8.31 -6.62
CA THR A 3 -11.02 -8.45 -5.17
C THR A 3 -10.45 -7.15 -4.58
N GLN A 4 -11.23 -6.47 -3.74
CA GLN A 4 -10.77 -5.31 -2.99
C GLN A 4 -10.34 -5.78 -1.60
N THR A 5 -9.15 -5.39 -1.16
CA THR A 5 -8.71 -5.58 0.21
C THR A 5 -8.28 -4.23 0.77
N VAL A 6 -8.72 -3.94 1.98
CA VAL A 6 -8.46 -2.66 2.66
C VAL A 6 -7.67 -2.95 3.93
N PHE A 7 -6.62 -2.17 4.15
CA PHE A 7 -5.85 -2.19 5.37
C PHE A 7 -5.82 -0.79 5.97
N ASP A 8 -6.28 -0.66 7.21
CA ASP A 8 -6.32 0.61 7.93
C ASP A 8 -5.29 0.63 9.06
N TYR A 9 -4.58 1.75 9.17
CA TYR A 9 -3.58 2.00 10.20
C TYR A 9 -3.75 3.42 10.75
N THR A 10 -3.30 3.60 11.99
CA THR A 10 -3.18 4.91 12.62
C THR A 10 -1.70 5.21 12.86
N LEU A 11 -1.22 6.32 12.30
CA LEU A 11 0.09 6.88 12.62
C LEU A 11 -0.11 8.05 13.57
N ASN A 12 0.59 8.02 14.71
CA ASN A 12 0.61 9.15 15.64
C ASN A 12 1.98 9.83 15.55
N LEU A 13 1.98 11.11 15.24
CA LEU A 13 3.16 11.97 15.17
C LEU A 13 3.19 12.90 16.39
N ASP A 14 4.29 12.90 17.13
CA ASP A 14 4.49 13.77 18.30
C ASP A 14 4.88 15.20 17.91
N THR A 15 5.49 15.36 16.73
CA THR A 15 5.88 16.64 16.14
C THR A 15 5.59 16.65 14.65
N VAL A 16 5.74 17.81 14.02
CA VAL A 16 5.76 17.88 12.55
C VAL A 16 6.93 17.04 12.03
N ALA A 17 6.69 16.20 11.01
CA ALA A 17 7.70 15.30 10.48
C ALA A 17 7.55 15.08 8.97
N ASP A 18 8.66 14.69 8.33
CA ASP A 18 8.63 14.11 6.99
C ASP A 18 8.47 12.59 7.14
N VAL A 19 7.49 12.00 6.45
CA VAL A 19 7.09 10.60 6.60
C VAL A 19 7.23 9.89 5.26
N SER A 20 7.82 8.71 5.26
CA SER A 20 7.79 7.77 4.14
C SER A 20 7.06 6.51 4.55
N ILE A 21 6.04 6.14 3.78
CA ILE A 21 5.23 4.95 3.98
C ILE A 21 5.58 3.96 2.87
N ASP A 22 6.22 2.86 3.23
CA ASP A 22 6.54 1.76 2.34
C ASP A 22 5.60 0.59 2.65
N VAL A 23 4.84 0.18 1.64
CA VAL A 23 3.92 -0.93 1.69
C VAL A 23 4.46 -2.02 0.81
N SER A 24 4.55 -3.23 1.36
CA SER A 24 4.77 -4.45 0.59
C SER A 24 3.74 -5.50 0.99
N ALA A 25 3.27 -6.28 0.04
CA ALA A 25 2.30 -7.33 0.32
C ALA A 25 2.78 -8.67 -0.25
N GLY A 26 2.67 -9.70 0.58
CA GLY A 26 2.86 -11.08 0.12
C GLY A 26 1.66 -11.52 -0.71
N GLN A 27 1.90 -12.29 -1.76
CA GLN A 27 0.85 -12.77 -2.66
C GLN A 27 0.89 -14.27 -2.89
N SER A 28 -0.30 -14.85 -3.08
CA SER A 28 -0.55 -16.21 -3.54
C SER A 28 -1.28 -16.16 -4.87
N TYR A 29 -1.15 -17.22 -5.66
CA TYR A 29 -1.81 -17.35 -6.95
C TYR A 29 -2.63 -18.62 -7.01
N SER A 30 -3.86 -18.54 -7.52
CA SER A 30 -4.70 -19.71 -7.76
C SER A 30 -4.39 -20.42 -9.10
N SER A 31 -3.49 -19.85 -9.91
CA SER A 31 -3.06 -20.38 -11.20
C SER A 31 -1.61 -19.96 -11.49
N THR A 32 -0.90 -20.72 -12.32
CA THR A 32 0.42 -20.34 -12.84
C THR A 32 0.32 -19.40 -14.03
N ASN A 33 -0.83 -19.33 -14.70
CA ASN A 33 -1.08 -18.38 -15.80
C ASN A 33 -1.62 -17.05 -15.26
N ILE A 34 -0.72 -16.27 -14.68
CA ILE A 34 -1.01 -14.93 -14.14
C ILE A 34 -0.43 -13.81 -14.99
N ALA A 35 0.22 -14.15 -16.10
CA ALA A 35 0.62 -13.16 -17.08
C ALA A 35 -0.60 -12.30 -17.45
N ASN A 36 -0.45 -10.98 -17.37
CA ASN A 36 -1.51 -10.01 -17.65
C ASN A 36 -2.65 -9.97 -16.61
N ALA A 37 -2.47 -10.54 -15.42
CA ALA A 37 -3.41 -10.33 -14.31
C ALA A 37 -3.21 -8.93 -13.72
N PRO A 38 -4.10 -7.95 -13.96
CA PRO A 38 -3.87 -6.59 -13.47
C PRO A 38 -3.99 -6.53 -11.95
N TRP A 39 -3.15 -5.70 -11.34
CA TRP A 39 -3.27 -5.33 -9.94
C TRP A 39 -2.92 -3.87 -9.74
N GLN A 40 -3.42 -3.29 -8.65
CA GLN A 40 -3.15 -1.95 -8.20
C GLN A 40 -3.13 -1.90 -6.67
N LEU A 41 -2.14 -1.20 -6.11
CA LEU A 41 -2.08 -0.85 -4.70
C LEU A 41 -2.04 0.67 -4.58
N MET A 42 -2.83 1.23 -3.66
CA MET A 42 -3.00 2.67 -3.47
C MET A 42 -2.89 3.01 -1.99
N ILE A 43 -2.19 4.09 -1.68
CA ILE A 43 -2.01 4.61 -0.32
C ILE A 43 -2.77 5.92 -0.19
N TYR A 44 -3.64 5.98 0.80
CA TYR A 44 -4.38 7.16 1.20
C TYR A 44 -3.92 7.58 2.59
N VAL A 45 -3.74 8.87 2.78
CA VAL A 45 -3.50 9.46 4.10
C VAL A 45 -4.52 10.57 4.30
N ASP A 46 -5.22 10.52 5.43
CA ASP A 46 -6.30 11.45 5.78
C ASP A 46 -7.33 11.64 4.65
N GLY A 47 -7.68 10.52 3.99
CA GLY A 47 -8.65 10.47 2.89
C GLY A 47 -8.12 10.92 1.52
N SER A 48 -6.88 11.41 1.42
CA SER A 48 -6.28 11.83 0.15
C SER A 48 -5.39 10.75 -0.45
N GLN A 49 -5.68 10.36 -1.70
CA GLN A 49 -4.82 9.44 -2.46
C GLN A 49 -3.47 10.10 -2.67
N ASN A 50 -2.41 9.48 -2.16
CA ASN A 50 -1.05 10.02 -2.29
C ASN A 50 -0.22 9.30 -3.32
N ASN A 51 -0.28 7.97 -3.32
CA ASN A 51 0.45 7.19 -4.32
C ASN A 51 -0.30 5.92 -4.70
N GLY A 52 0.01 5.40 -5.88
CA GLY A 52 -0.42 4.07 -6.29
C GLY A 52 0.56 3.46 -7.27
N ARG A 53 0.80 2.16 -7.12
CA ARG A 53 1.51 1.37 -8.12
C ARG A 53 0.53 0.37 -8.71
N GLY A 54 0.53 0.29 -10.02
CA GLY A 54 -0.14 -0.77 -10.76
C GLY A 54 0.87 -1.68 -11.43
N GLY A 55 0.44 -2.88 -11.78
CA GLY A 55 1.27 -3.83 -12.49
C GLY A 55 0.46 -4.91 -13.19
N SER A 56 1.19 -5.69 -13.97
CA SER A 56 0.74 -6.96 -14.52
C SER A 56 1.35 -8.06 -13.66
N GLY A 57 0.53 -9.01 -13.21
CA GLY A 57 0.96 -10.11 -12.37
C GLY A 57 2.11 -10.88 -13.03
N ALA A 58 3.25 -10.92 -12.35
CA ALA A 58 4.33 -11.86 -12.61
C ALA A 58 4.60 -12.63 -11.32
N VAL A 59 4.85 -13.95 -11.42
CA VAL A 59 4.93 -14.84 -10.24
C VAL A 59 6.03 -14.39 -9.28
N THR A 60 7.03 -13.70 -9.83
CA THR A 60 8.20 -13.12 -9.18
C THR A 60 8.03 -11.66 -8.72
N ASP A 61 6.93 -10.99 -9.05
CA ASP A 61 6.72 -9.60 -8.66
C ASP A 61 6.40 -9.52 -7.16
N VAL A 62 6.74 -8.38 -6.55
CA VAL A 62 6.34 -8.04 -5.19
C VAL A 62 5.47 -6.80 -5.27
N ILE A 63 4.19 -6.98 -4.93
CA ILE A 63 3.22 -5.89 -4.86
C ILE A 63 3.69 -4.93 -3.77
N SER A 64 4.02 -3.71 -4.17
CA SER A 64 4.56 -2.69 -3.27
C SER A 64 4.20 -1.28 -3.74
N CYS A 65 4.19 -0.31 -2.82
CA CYS A 65 4.02 1.11 -3.12
C CYS A 65 4.68 1.94 -2.03
N ILE A 66 5.28 3.07 -2.40
CA ILE A 66 5.96 3.97 -1.47
C ILE A 66 5.33 5.35 -1.58
N GLY A 67 4.71 5.88 -0.52
CA GLY A 67 4.25 7.26 -0.43
C GLY A 67 5.18 8.11 0.42
N ALA A 68 5.53 9.31 -0.03
CA ALA A 68 6.33 10.26 0.75
C ALA A 68 5.52 11.53 1.04
N PHE A 69 5.60 12.00 2.29
CA PHE A 69 4.80 13.08 2.83
C PHE A 69 5.72 14.05 3.54
N ASN A 70 5.71 15.32 3.12
CA ASN A 70 6.51 16.35 3.76
C ASN A 70 5.64 17.15 4.73
N GLN A 71 6.20 17.50 5.90
CA GLN A 71 5.56 18.34 6.90
C GLN A 71 4.17 17.85 7.35
N MET A 72 4.02 16.54 7.58
CA MET A 72 2.82 16.04 8.25
C MET A 72 2.73 16.64 9.65
N ALA A 73 1.55 17.13 10.03
CA ALA A 73 1.33 17.78 11.32
C ALA A 73 1.54 16.81 12.50
N ALA A 74 1.70 17.34 13.70
CA ALA A 74 1.59 16.50 14.89
C ALA A 74 0.13 16.04 15.07
N GLY A 75 -0.07 14.81 15.55
CA GLY A 75 -1.37 14.22 15.80
C GLY A 75 -1.58 12.86 15.14
N ASN A 76 -2.84 12.44 15.14
CA ASN A 76 -3.25 11.17 14.54
C ASN A 76 -3.56 11.35 13.06
N HIS A 77 -2.98 10.47 12.25
CA HIS A 77 -3.21 10.38 10.82
C HIS A 77 -3.77 9.00 10.47
N GLN A 78 -4.81 8.97 9.64
CA GLN A 78 -5.37 7.72 9.15
C GLN A 78 -4.65 7.34 7.86
N ILE A 79 -4.07 6.15 7.83
CA ILE A 79 -3.46 5.57 6.63
C ILE A 79 -4.35 4.43 6.16
N THR A 80 -4.86 4.53 4.94
CA THR A 80 -5.67 3.48 4.32
C THR A 80 -4.99 2.98 3.06
N ILE A 81 -4.79 1.67 2.98
CA ILE A 81 -4.22 1.01 1.81
C ILE A 81 -5.34 0.27 1.11
N TYR A 82 -5.57 0.62 -0.16
CA TYR A 82 -6.45 -0.13 -1.03
C TYR A 82 -5.65 -1.00 -1.96
N TRP A 83 -6.02 -2.27 -2.01
CA TRP A 83 -5.58 -3.17 -3.06
C TRP A 83 -6.75 -3.56 -3.95
N TYR A 84 -6.51 -3.57 -5.25
CA TYR A 84 -7.41 -4.08 -6.27
C TYR A 84 -6.61 -5.05 -7.12
N GLY A 85 -7.07 -6.28 -7.28
CA GLY A 85 -6.42 -7.20 -8.21
C GLY A 85 -7.34 -8.22 -8.83
N ASP A 86 -6.83 -8.81 -9.89
CA ASP A 86 -7.42 -9.99 -10.52
C ASP A 86 -7.71 -11.09 -9.50
N SER A 87 -8.83 -11.80 -9.66
CA SER A 87 -9.26 -12.84 -8.74
C SER A 87 -8.30 -14.04 -8.66
N ARG A 88 -7.34 -14.13 -9.58
CA ARG A 88 -6.25 -15.13 -9.54
C ARG A 88 -5.16 -14.79 -8.54
N ILE A 89 -5.11 -13.55 -8.05
CA ILE A 89 -4.12 -13.06 -7.08
C ILE A 89 -4.83 -12.90 -5.73
N THR A 90 -4.23 -13.41 -4.66
CA THR A 90 -4.70 -13.22 -3.29
C THR A 90 -3.57 -12.64 -2.46
N LEU A 91 -3.84 -11.57 -1.71
CA LEU A 91 -2.88 -11.07 -0.74
C LEU A 91 -2.93 -11.90 0.54
N ASN A 92 -1.76 -12.38 0.98
CA ASN A 92 -1.64 -13.15 2.22
C ASN A 92 -1.32 -12.27 3.44
N GLY A 93 -1.23 -10.96 3.24
CA GLY A 93 -0.90 -9.97 4.26
C GLY A 93 -0.12 -8.79 3.68
N SER A 94 -0.19 -7.65 4.35
CA SER A 94 0.59 -6.45 4.05
C SER A 94 1.57 -6.18 5.20
N VAL A 95 2.81 -5.87 4.83
CA VAL A 95 3.79 -5.29 5.73
C VAL A 95 3.79 -3.79 5.46
N LEU A 96 3.35 -3.03 6.45
CA LEU A 96 3.49 -1.58 6.49
C LEU A 96 4.80 -1.24 7.21
N ARG A 97 5.68 -0.50 6.52
CA ARG A 97 6.86 0.12 7.12
C ARG A 97 6.68 1.63 7.04
N VAL A 98 6.74 2.29 8.20
CA VAL A 98 6.69 3.74 8.27
C VAL A 98 8.04 4.23 8.75
N LEU A 99 8.72 5.02 7.92
CA LEU A 99 9.91 5.76 8.30
C LEU A 99 9.49 7.22 8.59
N VAL A 100 9.72 7.65 9.83
CA VAL A 100 9.46 9.02 10.26
C VAL A 100 10.80 9.72 10.46
N THR A 101 11.02 10.81 9.73
CA THR A 101 12.18 11.68 9.90
C THR A 101 11.70 12.96 10.56
N LYS A 102 12.07 13.16 11.82
CA LYS A 102 11.74 14.37 12.57
C LYS A 102 12.55 15.55 12.02
N ARG A 103 11.94 16.72 12.02
CA ARG A 103 12.62 18.00 11.75
C ARG A 103 13.03 18.68 13.05
#